data_AF-A0A388K089-F1
#
_entry.id   AF-A0A388K089-F1
#
_cell.length_a   1.000
_cell.length_b   1.000
_cell.length_c   1.000
_cell.angle_alpha   90.00
_cell.angle_beta   90.00
_cell.angle_gamma   90.00
#
_symmetry.space_group_name_H-M   'P 1'
#
loop_
_entity.id
_entity.type
_entity.pdbx_description
1 polymer ?
#
loop_
_entity_poly.entity_id
_entity_poly.type
_entity_poly.pdbx_seq_one_letter_code
_entity_poly.pdbx_strand_id
1 'polypeptide(L)'
;MLDIECFSYLNRALENEMAPILVVATNRGITRIRGTNYKSPHGIPIDLLDRLLIISTVPYTEDEIRKILDIRCEEEDVEMTDDAKELLTKIGYETTLRYAIHLITAAALACQKRKGTDVDVQDISRVYSLFVDVKRSTQFLTEYQEQFMFNEVGPPEDEDGAMNE
;
A
#
# COMPACT_ATOMS: atom_id res chain seq x y z
N MET A 1 -9.80 12.20 -3.91
CA MET A 1 -9.38 12.77 -2.61
C MET A 1 -10.26 13.96 -2.30
N LEU A 2 -10.78 14.04 -1.08
CA LEU A 2 -11.74 15.06 -0.64
C LEU A 2 -11.12 16.47 -0.70
N ASP A 3 -11.95 17.46 -0.99
CA ASP A 3 -11.62 18.89 -0.93
C ASP A 3 -12.27 19.56 0.29
N ILE A 4 -11.95 20.83 0.49
CA ILE A 4 -12.49 21.62 1.61
C ILE A 4 -14.03 21.71 1.61
N GLU A 5 -14.66 21.69 0.44
CA GLU A 5 -16.12 21.74 0.31
C GLU A 5 -16.75 20.44 0.80
N CYS A 6 -16.17 19.30 0.44
CA CYS A 6 -16.57 17.98 0.94
C CYS A 6 -16.43 17.89 2.46
N PHE A 7 -15.35 18.40 3.04
CA PHE A 7 -15.18 18.43 4.50
C PHE A 7 -16.20 19.33 5.20
N SER A 8 -16.57 20.46 4.59
CA SER A 8 -17.61 21.34 5.11
C SER A 8 -18.99 20.66 5.09
N TYR A 9 -19.28 19.89 4.03
CA TYR A 9 -20.48 19.05 3.97
C TYR A 9 -20.49 18.00 5.08
N LEU A 10 -19.36 17.30 5.30
CA LEU A 10 -19.24 16.29 6.36
C LEU A 10 -19.44 16.89 7.76
N ASN A 11 -18.86 18.06 8.04
CA ASN A 11 -19.06 18.75 9.33
C ASN A 11 -20.54 18.99 9.62
N ARG A 12 -21.28 19.50 8.63
CA ARG A 12 -22.73 19.72 8.75
C ARG A 12 -23.52 18.41 8.83
N ALA A 13 -23.12 17.39 8.07
CA ALA A 13 -23.80 16.10 8.06
C ALA A 13 -23.66 15.37 9.40
N LEU A 14 -22.51 15.49 10.07
CA LEU A 14 -22.23 14.90 11.39
C LEU A 14 -22.99 15.57 12.53
N GLU A 15 -23.55 16.75 12.32
CA GLU A 15 -24.39 17.45 13.32
C GLU A 15 -25.85 16.98 13.29
N ASN A 16 -26.25 16.18 12.30
CA ASN A 16 -27.59 15.63 12.23
C ASN A 16 -27.77 14.48 13.23
N GLU A 17 -28.91 14.43 13.92
CA GLU A 17 -29.25 13.36 14.87
C GLU A 17 -29.26 11.96 14.23
N MET A 18 -29.55 11.88 12.93
CA MET A 18 -29.56 10.62 12.16
C MET A 18 -28.22 10.31 11.48
N ALA A 19 -27.12 10.99 11.86
CA ALA A 19 -25.82 10.77 11.26
C ALA A 19 -25.24 9.39 11.65
N PRO A 20 -24.76 8.58 10.69
CA PRO A 20 -24.08 7.33 10.99
C PRO A 20 -22.68 7.58 11.55
N ILE A 21 -22.09 6.53 12.13
CA ILE A 21 -20.69 6.56 12.57
C ILE A 21 -19.78 6.71 11.35
N LEU A 22 -18.99 7.77 11.33
CA LEU A 22 -18.00 8.04 10.29
C LEU A 22 -16.65 7.43 10.68
N VAL A 23 -16.16 6.50 9.86
CA VAL A 23 -14.79 5.96 9.97
C VAL A 23 -14.00 6.42 8.75
N VAL A 24 -12.91 7.16 8.99
CA VAL A 24 -12.02 7.66 7.94
C VAL A 24 -10.63 7.05 8.14
N ALA A 25 -9.97 6.68 7.04
CA ALA A 25 -8.60 6.23 7.05
C ALA A 25 -7.76 7.11 6.12
N THR A 26 -6.54 7.43 6.55
CA THR A 26 -5.56 8.13 5.73
C THR A 26 -4.18 7.50 5.89
N ASN A 27 -3.44 7.44 4.80
CA ASN A 27 -2.05 7.02 4.78
C ASN A 27 -1.09 8.23 4.62
N ARG A 28 -1.61 9.46 4.73
CA ARG A 28 -0.84 10.69 4.58
C ARG A 28 -0.59 11.35 5.94
N GLY A 29 0.65 11.74 6.19
CA GLY A 29 1.07 12.48 7.38
C GLY A 29 0.62 13.94 7.32
N ILE A 30 1.46 14.84 6.80
CA ILE A 30 1.09 16.25 6.57
C ILE A 30 0.87 16.43 5.07
N THR A 31 -0.30 16.94 4.69
CA THR A 31 -0.59 17.21 3.28
C THR A 31 -1.43 18.47 3.12
N ARG A 32 -1.51 18.98 1.90
CA ARG A 32 -2.26 20.19 1.58
C ARG A 32 -3.75 19.86 1.46
N ILE A 33 -4.60 20.69 2.07
CA ILE A 33 -6.06 20.56 1.89
C ILE A 33 -6.38 20.98 0.45
N ARG A 34 -6.96 20.06 -0.33
CA ARG A 34 -7.34 20.34 -1.73
C ARG A 34 -8.37 21.48 -1.75
N GLY A 35 -8.13 22.48 -2.59
CA GLY A 35 -8.93 23.70 -2.68
C GLY A 35 -8.40 24.89 -1.87
N THR A 36 -7.37 24.70 -1.03
CA THR A 36 -6.71 25.80 -0.29
C THR A 36 -5.19 25.75 -0.46
N ASN A 37 -4.45 26.76 0.02
CA ASN A 37 -2.98 26.75 0.05
C ASN A 37 -2.40 26.26 1.38
N TYR A 38 -3.23 25.84 2.33
CA TYR A 38 -2.80 25.47 3.67
C TYR A 38 -2.45 23.98 3.77
N LYS A 39 -1.40 23.68 4.55
CA LYS A 39 -1.04 22.31 4.94
C LYS A 39 -1.67 21.99 6.30
N SER A 40 -2.21 20.79 6.45
CA SER A 40 -2.75 20.31 7.71
C SER A 40 -2.36 18.85 7.95
N PRO A 41 -2.39 18.38 9.22
CA PRO A 41 -2.30 16.96 9.50
C PRO A 41 -3.40 16.21 8.75
N HIS A 42 -3.03 15.11 8.12
CA HIS A 42 -3.89 14.24 7.33
C HIS A 42 -4.59 14.88 6.13
N GLY A 43 -4.36 16.17 5.85
CA GLY A 43 -5.07 16.93 4.82
C GLY A 43 -6.51 17.26 5.19
N ILE A 44 -6.84 17.20 6.48
CA ILE A 44 -8.17 17.47 7.03
C ILE A 44 -8.16 18.88 7.65
N PRO A 45 -9.22 19.68 7.52
CA PRO A 45 -9.36 20.94 8.26
C PRO A 45 -9.35 20.72 9.77
N ILE A 46 -8.73 21.64 10.53
CA ILE A 46 -8.58 21.53 11.99
C ILE A 46 -9.94 21.35 12.69
N ASP A 47 -10.98 22.03 12.21
CA ASP A 47 -12.35 21.93 12.73
C ASP A 47 -12.92 20.50 12.72
N LEU A 48 -12.67 19.73 11.65
CA LEU A 48 -13.07 18.32 11.63
C LEU A 48 -12.09 17.47 12.43
N LEU A 49 -10.80 17.76 12.39
CA LEU A 49 -9.76 16.98 13.07
C LEU A 49 -9.94 16.96 14.59
N ASP A 50 -10.30 18.10 15.19
CA ASP A 50 -10.54 18.22 16.64
C ASP A 50 -11.77 17.42 17.10
N ARG A 51 -12.67 17.07 16.16
CA ARG A 51 -13.87 16.26 16.41
C ARG A 51 -13.64 14.76 16.20
N LEU A 52 -12.47 14.35 15.68
CA LEU A 52 -12.17 12.96 15.36
C LEU A 52 -11.30 12.30 16.43
N LEU A 53 -11.59 11.03 16.71
CA LEU A 53 -10.71 10.19 17.51
C LEU A 53 -9.69 9.52 16.59
N ILE A 54 -8.41 9.82 16.80
CA ILE A 54 -7.31 9.29 15.98
C ILE A 54 -6.81 7.97 16.56
N ILE A 55 -6.87 6.90 15.77
CA ILE A 55 -6.29 5.59 16.08
C ILE A 55 -5.13 5.34 15.12
N SER A 56 -3.92 5.16 15.67
CA SER A 56 -2.74 4.80 14.87
C SER A 56 -2.61 3.29 14.76
N THR A 57 -2.40 2.82 13.53
CA THR A 57 -2.06 1.42 13.25
C THR A 57 -0.55 1.27 13.14
N VAL A 58 -0.01 0.18 13.69
CA VAL A 58 1.41 -0.19 13.54
C VAL A 58 1.60 -1.16 12.38
N PRO A 59 2.77 -1.16 11.72
CA PRO A 59 3.11 -2.20 10.73
C PRO A 59 3.11 -3.59 11.37
N TYR A 60 2.69 -4.60 10.60
CA TYR A 60 2.72 -5.98 11.03
C TYR A 60 4.14 -6.52 11.14
N THR A 61 4.35 -7.42 12.09
CA THR A 61 5.56 -8.24 12.22
C THR A 61 5.56 -9.40 11.21
N GLU A 62 6.71 -10.02 10.97
CA GLU A 62 6.83 -11.16 10.05
C GLU A 62 5.93 -12.33 10.45
N ASP A 63 5.84 -12.64 11.75
CA ASP A 63 4.97 -13.69 12.30
C ASP A 63 3.48 -13.39 12.08
N GLU A 64 3.08 -12.12 12.18
CA GLU A 64 1.71 -11.70 11.90
C GLU A 64 1.39 -11.78 10.41
N ILE A 65 2.34 -11.40 9.55
CA ILE A 65 2.19 -11.54 8.08
C ILE A 65 1.98 -13.00 7.72
N ARG A 66 2.78 -13.92 8.27
CA ARG A 66 2.63 -15.36 8.04
C ARG A 66 1.22 -15.84 8.38
N LYS A 67 0.71 -15.48 9.56
CA LYS A 67 -0.66 -15.85 9.99
C LYS A 67 -1.73 -15.27 9.08
N ILE A 68 -1.57 -14.03 8.63
CA ILE A 68 -2.53 -13.42 7.70
C ILE A 68 -2.52 -14.18 6.37
N LEU A 69 -1.34 -14.52 5.85
CA LEU A 69 -1.22 -15.29 4.61
C LEU A 69 -1.81 -16.69 4.76
N ASP A 70 -1.59 -17.37 5.89
CA ASP A 70 -2.19 -18.67 6.19
C ASP A 70 -3.72 -18.62 6.13
N ILE A 71 -4.34 -17.65 6.81
CA ILE A 71 -5.79 -17.44 6.77
C ILE A 71 -6.26 -17.16 5.34
N ARG A 72 -5.48 -16.42 4.54
CA ARG A 72 -5.84 -16.11 3.15
C ARG A 72 -5.75 -17.32 2.24
N CYS A 73 -4.76 -18.19 2.44
CA CYS A 73 -4.67 -19.46 1.72
C CYS A 73 -5.86 -20.37 2.05
N GLU A 74 -6.29 -20.41 3.31
CA GLU A 74 -7.50 -21.13 3.73
C GLU A 74 -8.77 -20.51 3.13
N GLU A 75 -8.91 -19.18 3.13
CA GLU A 75 -10.07 -18.49 2.52
C GLU A 75 -10.16 -18.67 1.00
N GLU A 76 -9.02 -18.75 0.30
CA GLU A 76 -8.96 -18.94 -1.15
C GLU A 76 -8.96 -20.44 -1.58
N ASP A 77 -9.05 -21.38 -0.63
CA ASP A 77 -8.94 -22.83 -0.86
C ASP A 77 -7.67 -23.21 -1.65
N VAL A 78 -6.52 -22.62 -1.30
CA VAL A 78 -5.23 -22.88 -1.95
C VAL A 78 -4.29 -23.63 -1.00
N GLU A 79 -4.00 -24.88 -1.34
CA GLU A 79 -2.98 -25.68 -0.65
C GLU A 79 -1.57 -25.24 -1.09
N MET A 80 -0.73 -24.87 -0.12
CA MET A 80 0.65 -24.42 -0.35
C MET A 80 1.61 -25.19 0.57
N THR A 81 2.82 -25.47 0.07
CA THR A 81 3.88 -26.05 0.89
C THR A 81 4.40 -25.05 1.94
N ASP A 82 4.94 -25.55 3.06
CA ASP A 82 5.47 -24.69 4.13
C ASP A 82 6.63 -23.80 3.63
N ASP A 83 7.48 -24.33 2.76
CA ASP A 83 8.58 -23.59 2.14
C ASP A 83 8.06 -22.44 1.25
N ALA A 84 6.96 -22.67 0.53
CA ALA A 84 6.31 -21.66 -0.29
C ALA A 84 5.71 -20.54 0.59
N LYS A 85 5.11 -20.88 1.72
CA LYS A 85 4.59 -19.90 2.70
C LYS A 85 5.70 -19.07 3.34
N GLU A 86 6.84 -19.68 3.67
CA GLU A 86 7.99 -18.95 4.21
C GLU A 86 8.55 -17.95 3.19
N LEU A 87 8.71 -18.38 1.93
CA LEU A 87 9.14 -17.47 0.86
C LEU A 87 8.15 -16.32 0.65
N LEU A 88 6.85 -16.63 0.63
CA LEU A 88 5.82 -15.61 0.45
C LEU A 88 5.79 -14.60 1.61
N THR A 89 6.03 -15.06 2.83
CA THR A 89 6.12 -14.21 4.02
C THR A 89 7.29 -13.23 3.90
N LYS A 90 8.47 -13.70 3.48
CA LYS A 90 9.64 -12.84 3.22
C LYS A 90 9.33 -11.80 2.14
N ILE A 91 8.72 -12.21 1.03
CA ILE A 91 8.29 -11.29 -0.04
C ILE A 91 7.30 -10.25 0.51
N GLY A 92 6.33 -10.67 1.33
CA GLY A 92 5.33 -9.80 1.94
C GLY A 92 5.93 -8.76 2.88
N TYR A 93 7.00 -9.12 3.60
CA TYR A 93 7.75 -8.24 4.48
C TYR A 93 8.59 -7.21 3.71
N GLU A 94 9.30 -7.63 2.65
CA GLU A 94 10.13 -6.73 1.84
C GLU A 94 9.33 -5.76 0.95
N THR A 95 8.17 -6.21 0.48
CA THR A 95 7.31 -5.46 -0.46
C THR A 95 6.09 -4.88 0.23
N THR A 96 4.91 -5.48 0.04
CA THR A 96 3.64 -5.13 0.71
C THR A 96 2.80 -6.38 0.89
N LEU A 97 2.04 -6.45 1.99
CA LEU A 97 1.09 -7.54 2.25
C LEU A 97 0.07 -7.72 1.11
N ARG A 98 -0.39 -6.61 0.49
CA ARG A 98 -1.31 -6.66 -0.66
C ARG A 98 -0.72 -7.41 -1.84
N TYR A 99 0.55 -7.15 -2.14
CA TYR A 99 1.24 -7.83 -3.23
C TYR A 99 1.38 -9.33 -2.96
N ALA A 100 1.76 -9.71 -1.73
CA ALA A 100 1.83 -11.11 -1.33
C ALA A 100 0.47 -11.84 -1.46
N ILE A 101 -0.64 -11.21 -1.07
CA ILE A 101 -1.98 -11.80 -1.23
C ILE A 101 -2.30 -12.03 -2.71
N HIS A 102 -2.06 -11.05 -3.58
CA HIS A 102 -2.30 -11.23 -5.01
C HIS A 102 -1.41 -12.32 -5.63
N LEU A 103 -0.21 -12.55 -5.08
CA LEU A 103 0.65 -13.65 -5.51
C LEU A 103 0.07 -15.03 -5.17
N ILE A 104 -0.73 -15.18 -4.11
CA ILE A 104 -1.39 -16.46 -3.77
C ILE A 104 -2.28 -16.90 -4.93
N THR A 105 -3.21 -16.03 -5.35
CA THR A 105 -4.13 -16.32 -6.44
C THR A 105 -3.38 -16.59 -7.76
N ALA A 106 -2.34 -15.81 -8.07
CA ALA A 106 -1.56 -16.01 -9.29
C ALA A 106 -0.70 -17.29 -9.25
N ALA A 107 -0.17 -17.66 -8.08
CA ALA A 107 0.59 -18.89 -7.88
C ALA A 107 -0.33 -20.12 -7.95
N ALA A 108 -1.58 -20.02 -7.47
CA ALA A 108 -2.58 -21.06 -7.65
C ALA A 108 -2.85 -21.33 -9.14
N LEU A 109 -3.00 -20.28 -9.96
CA LEU A 109 -3.15 -20.43 -11.42
C LEU A 109 -1.91 -21.04 -12.08
N ALA A 110 -0.71 -20.68 -11.62
CA ALA A 110 0.53 -21.28 -12.10
C ALA A 110 0.63 -22.78 -11.76
N CYS A 111 0.23 -23.16 -10.53
CA CYS A 111 0.17 -24.55 -10.09
C CYS A 111 -0.86 -25.35 -10.90
N GLN A 112 -2.06 -24.81 -11.12
CA GLN A 112 -3.08 -25.43 -11.98
C GLN A 112 -2.57 -25.66 -13.41
N LYS A 113 -1.81 -24.71 -13.96
CA LYS A 113 -1.17 -24.86 -15.28
C LYS A 113 -0.12 -25.97 -15.31
N ARG A 114 0.62 -26.17 -14.21
CA ARG A 114 1.55 -27.30 -14.01
C ARG A 114 0.82 -28.62 -13.75
N LYS A 115 -0.48 -28.58 -13.46
CA LYS A 115 -1.30 -29.70 -12.97
C LYS A 115 -0.78 -30.22 -11.62
N GLY A 116 -0.24 -29.34 -10.79
CA GLY A 116 0.10 -29.65 -9.39
C GLY A 116 -1.14 -29.61 -8.50
N THR A 117 -1.08 -30.31 -7.37
CA THR A 117 -2.08 -30.22 -6.29
C THR A 117 -1.77 -29.04 -5.39
N ASP A 118 -0.50 -28.93 -4.97
CA ASP A 118 -0.03 -27.93 -4.02
C ASP A 118 0.88 -26.90 -4.71
N VAL A 119 0.73 -25.64 -4.30
CA VAL A 119 1.61 -24.55 -4.75
C VAL A 119 2.98 -24.71 -4.10
N ASP A 120 4.00 -24.73 -4.95
CA ASP A 120 5.40 -24.88 -4.53
C ASP A 120 6.20 -23.58 -4.74
N VAL A 121 7.40 -23.52 -4.20
CA VAL A 121 8.36 -22.40 -4.30
C VAL A 121 8.60 -21.99 -5.76
N GLN A 122 8.59 -22.96 -6.68
CA GLN A 122 8.78 -22.72 -8.12
C GLN A 122 7.64 -21.89 -8.72
N ASP A 123 6.41 -22.13 -8.27
CA ASP A 123 5.22 -21.43 -8.77
C ASP A 123 5.25 -19.98 -8.30
N ILE A 124 5.60 -19.73 -7.02
CA ILE A 124 5.78 -18.38 -6.47
C ILE A 124 6.93 -17.64 -7.19
N SER A 125 8.08 -18.28 -7.35
CA SER A 125 9.25 -17.68 -8.01
C SER A 125 8.94 -17.27 -9.44
N ARG A 126 8.19 -18.11 -10.16
CA ARG A 126 7.72 -17.81 -11.51
C ARG A 126 6.80 -16.59 -11.52
N VAL A 127 5.80 -16.54 -10.64
CA VAL A 127 4.85 -15.42 -10.60
C VAL A 127 5.55 -14.13 -10.18
N TYR A 128 6.48 -14.19 -9.23
CA TYR A 128 7.29 -13.03 -8.80
C TYR A 128 8.21 -12.47 -9.90
N SER A 129 8.58 -13.30 -10.87
CA SER A 129 9.31 -12.85 -12.07
C SER A 129 8.39 -12.16 -13.10
N LEU A 130 7.13 -12.59 -13.17
CA LEU A 130 6.14 -12.08 -14.14
C LEU A 130 5.48 -10.79 -13.68
N PHE A 131 5.15 -10.70 -12.39
CA PHE A 131 4.54 -9.53 -11.79
C PHE A 131 5.58 -8.76 -11.00
N VAL A 132 5.66 -7.47 -11.25
CA VAL A 132 6.66 -6.59 -10.64
C VAL A 132 5.95 -5.76 -9.57
N ASP A 133 6.56 -5.65 -8.40
CA ASP A 133 6.07 -4.78 -7.34
C ASP A 133 6.36 -3.30 -7.65
N VAL A 134 5.74 -2.40 -6.89
CA VAL A 134 5.87 -0.96 -7.12
C VAL A 134 7.32 -0.48 -7.00
N LYS A 135 8.12 -1.00 -6.06
CA LYS A 135 9.51 -0.55 -5.87
C LYS A 135 10.36 -0.96 -7.06
N ARG A 136 10.29 -2.24 -7.46
CA ARG A 136 11.00 -2.73 -8.67
C ARG A 136 10.52 -2.03 -9.93
N SER A 137 9.23 -1.75 -10.05
CA SER A 137 8.69 -1.01 -11.20
C SER A 137 9.20 0.42 -11.26
N THR A 138 9.32 1.12 -10.12
CA THR A 138 9.89 2.47 -10.10
C THR A 138 11.37 2.47 -10.46
N GLN A 139 12.15 1.49 -9.98
CA GLN A 139 13.56 1.34 -10.35
C GLN A 139 13.73 1.08 -11.85
N PHE A 140 12.94 0.16 -12.40
CA PHE A 140 12.92 -0.09 -13.84
C PHE A 140 12.60 1.17 -14.64
N LEU A 141 11.61 1.96 -14.21
CA LEU A 141 11.31 3.22 -14.87
C LEU A 141 12.47 4.20 -14.79
N THR A 142 13.14 4.30 -13.64
CA THR A 142 14.33 5.15 -13.45
C THR A 142 15.50 4.74 -14.35
N GLU A 143 15.80 3.45 -14.45
CA GLU A 143 16.90 2.91 -15.26
C GLU A 143 16.67 3.11 -16.76
N TYR A 144 15.41 2.96 -17.21
CA TYR A 144 15.03 3.10 -18.61
C TYR A 144 14.46 4.49 -18.94
N GLN A 145 14.68 5.50 -18.07
CA GLN A 145 14.17 6.87 -18.22
C GLN A 145 14.34 7.39 -19.63
N GLU A 146 15.53 7.27 -20.22
CA GLU A 146 15.85 7.80 -21.56
C GLU A 146 14.95 7.27 -22.70
N GLN A 147 14.30 6.12 -22.49
CA GLN A 147 13.40 5.50 -23.47
C GLN A 147 11.94 5.95 -23.30
N PHE A 148 11.60 6.65 -22.21
CA PHE A 148 10.25 7.16 -21.96
C PHE A 148 10.08 8.61 -22.42
N MET A 149 8.91 8.92 -22.99
CA MET A 149 8.63 10.19 -23.68
C MET A 149 8.63 11.44 -22.77
N PHE A 150 8.44 11.29 -21.46
CA PHE A 150 8.28 12.41 -20.53
C PHE A 150 9.12 12.18 -19.26
N ASN A 151 10.31 12.77 -19.22
CA ASN A 151 11.13 12.83 -18.01
C ASN A 151 11.20 14.29 -17.52
N GLU A 152 10.48 14.59 -16.44
CA GLU A 152 10.66 15.81 -15.65
C GLU A 152 11.29 15.49 -14.28
N VAL A 153 12.14 14.45 -14.21
CA VAL A 153 12.97 14.22 -13.02
C VAL A 153 14.32 14.86 -13.31
N GLY A 154 14.44 16.15 -12.97
CA GLY A 154 15.75 16.79 -12.85
C GLY A 154 16.58 16.09 -11.75
N PRO A 155 17.92 16.17 -11.82
CA PRO A 155 18.77 15.62 -10.77
C PRO A 155 18.37 16.21 -9.40
N PRO A 156 18.52 15.45 -8.29
CA PRO A 156 18.28 15.99 -6.96
C PRO A 156 19.19 17.21 -6.77
N GLU A 157 18.60 18.37 -6.51
CA GLU A 157 19.36 19.54 -6.08
C GLU A 157 19.98 19.21 -4.73
N ASP A 158 21.30 19.24 -4.65
CA ASP A 158 22.08 19.08 -3.43
C ASP A 158 21.67 20.17 -2.42
N GLU A 159 20.87 19.84 -1.41
CA GLU A 159 20.61 20.69 -0.23
C GLU A 159 21.82 20.73 0.73
N ASP A 160 23.05 20.86 0.22
CA ASP A 160 24.28 21.00 1.02
C ASP A 160 24.91 22.41 0.83
N GLY A 161 24.08 23.44 0.82
CA GLY A 161 24.46 24.83 0.57
C GLY A 161 24.19 25.82 1.71
N ALA A 162 23.92 25.38 2.94
CA ALA A 162 23.59 26.29 4.05
C ALA A 162 24.29 25.92 5.37
N MET A 163 25.61 25.79 5.35
CA MET A 163 26.45 26.02 6.54
C MET A 163 27.75 26.70 6.09
N ASN A 164 27.71 28.03 6.00
CA ASN A 164 28.83 28.94 6.27
C ASN A 164 28.37 30.38 6.05
N GLU A 165 27.97 31.04 7.14
CA GLU A 165 28.37 32.40 7.55
C GLU A 165 27.78 32.71 8.93
#